data_AF-A0A2W4N9R9-F1
#
_entry.id   AF-A0A2W4N9R9-F1
#
_cell.length_a   1.000
_cell.length_b   1.000
_cell.length_c   1.000
_cell.angle_alpha   90.00
_cell.angle_beta   90.00
_cell.angle_gamma   90.00
#
_symmetry.space_group_name_H-M   'P 1'
#
loop_
_entity.id
_entity.type
_entity.pdbx_description
1 polymer ?
#
loop_
_entity_poly.entity_id
_entity_poly.type
_entity_poly.pdbx_seq_one_letter_code
_entity_poly.pdbx_strand_id
1 'polypeptide(L)'
;MNKNEVLLGSLRLKSDPETLERFAEALERGSLYRAYEVLKEAGTTSDFPILMGNAANRVLLDAYRSVPDDWRKIVRPGDMRDFREKELIRVSEAEDLEEVREYEEVKDSTLSESREKTKLAVYARKFKISWQTVVNDDLGFIRDQPARFGRAAARLINRLVFQGILQANPTMADGLPLFHASRGNLGSEPLSETALQNAITALRRMKDDSGAEIQVFTKPPKLVVPPELEWTARKLVGSTLVPQTSIGGQILADINTLRGVAEVVVTPFLTDPNDWYLVADPTDLPCIERLFAAGPAVHPRRVDRRFPRVGQ
;
A
#
# COMPACT_ATOMS: atom_id res chain seq x y z
N MET A 1 53.36 -11.06 -11.41
CA MET A 1 51.97 -11.09 -11.89
C MET A 1 51.30 -12.30 -11.23
N ASN A 2 50.77 -12.13 -10.02
CA ASN A 2 50.16 -13.25 -9.27
C ASN A 2 48.64 -13.16 -9.36
N LYS A 3 48.06 -14.21 -9.93
CA LYS A 3 46.62 -14.48 -10.07
C LYS A 3 46.06 -14.68 -8.66
N ASN A 4 45.21 -13.79 -8.16
CA ASN A 4 44.33 -14.00 -6.99
C ASN A 4 43.42 -12.76 -6.76
N GLU A 5 42.64 -12.36 -7.77
CA GLU A 5 41.59 -11.36 -7.59
C GLU A 5 40.32 -11.82 -8.30
N VAL A 6 39.35 -12.32 -7.52
CA VAL A 6 37.95 -12.37 -7.96
C VAL A 6 37.31 -11.06 -7.50
N LEU A 7 37.03 -10.19 -8.46
CA LEU A 7 36.43 -8.88 -8.23
C LEU A 7 34.91 -9.02 -8.03
N LEU A 8 34.49 -9.22 -6.78
CA LEU A 8 33.14 -8.87 -6.34
C LEU A 8 33.18 -7.48 -5.72
N GLY A 9 32.49 -6.54 -6.38
CA GLY A 9 32.33 -5.12 -6.04
C GLY A 9 32.87 -4.65 -4.68
N SER A 10 34.09 -4.11 -4.69
CA SER A 10 34.65 -3.17 -3.68
C SER A 10 34.79 -3.61 -2.22
N LEU A 11 34.67 -4.91 -1.87
CA LEU A 11 34.97 -5.41 -0.52
C LEU A 11 36.25 -6.26 -0.52
N ARG A 12 37.32 -5.78 0.13
CA ARG A 12 38.50 -6.61 0.44
C ARG A 12 38.29 -7.25 1.82
N LEU A 13 37.95 -8.54 1.85
CA LEU A 13 37.84 -9.33 3.07
C LEU A 13 39.16 -10.09 3.30
N LYS A 14 39.66 -10.09 4.55
CA LYS A 14 40.78 -10.94 4.98
C LYS A 14 40.22 -12.29 5.43
N SER A 15 39.88 -13.17 4.51
CA SER A 15 39.55 -14.57 4.80
C SER A 15 40.03 -15.46 3.66
N ASP A 16 40.10 -16.77 3.90
CA ASP A 16 40.58 -17.73 2.91
C ASP A 16 39.68 -17.66 1.64
N PRO A 17 40.25 -17.71 0.42
CA PRO A 17 39.48 -17.51 -0.83
C PRO A 17 38.35 -18.53 -1.01
N GLU A 18 38.56 -19.76 -0.54
CA GLU A 18 37.60 -20.86 -0.65
C GLU A 18 36.35 -20.65 0.21
N THR A 19 36.49 -19.99 1.37
CA THR A 19 35.38 -19.68 2.27
C THR A 19 34.49 -18.59 1.68
N LEU A 20 35.07 -17.65 0.94
CA LEU A 20 34.34 -16.57 0.26
C LEU A 20 33.54 -17.08 -0.93
N GLU A 21 34.08 -18.02 -1.72
CA GLU A 21 33.35 -18.65 -2.84
C GLU A 21 32.18 -19.51 -2.34
N ARG A 22 32.38 -20.35 -1.33
CA ARG A 22 31.30 -21.16 -0.74
C ARG A 22 30.20 -20.31 -0.12
N PHE A 23 30.58 -19.18 0.47
CA PHE A 23 29.63 -18.22 1.02
C PHE A 23 28.83 -17.49 -0.08
N ALA A 24 29.47 -17.07 -1.17
CA ALA A 24 28.81 -16.46 -2.33
C ALA A 24 27.80 -17.44 -2.97
N GLU A 25 28.20 -18.71 -3.15
CA GLU A 25 27.33 -19.77 -3.67
C GLU A 25 26.13 -20.05 -2.74
N ALA A 26 26.32 -19.96 -1.42
CA ALA A 26 25.24 -20.11 -0.44
C ALA A 26 24.24 -18.93 -0.46
N LEU A 27 24.73 -17.71 -0.69
CA LEU A 27 23.93 -16.49 -0.85
C LEU A 27 23.14 -16.44 -2.15
N GLU A 28 23.72 -16.92 -3.25
CA GLU A 28 23.05 -17.04 -4.55
C GLU A 28 21.91 -18.07 -4.49
N ARG A 29 22.12 -19.17 -3.75
CA ARG A 29 21.10 -20.21 -3.51
C ARG A 29 20.08 -19.86 -2.42
N GLY A 30 20.13 -18.66 -1.84
CA GLY A 30 19.16 -18.20 -0.84
C GLY A 30 19.20 -18.92 0.51
N SER A 31 20.22 -19.74 0.78
CA SER A 31 20.35 -20.51 2.02
C SER A 31 21.15 -19.72 3.05
N LEU A 32 20.44 -18.96 3.89
CA LEU A 32 20.99 -18.31 5.09
C LEU A 32 21.74 -19.30 6.01
N TYR A 33 21.33 -20.57 6.02
CA TYR A 33 21.91 -21.60 6.90
C TYR A 33 23.34 -21.95 6.50
N ARG A 34 23.59 -22.21 5.21
CA ARG A 34 24.94 -22.45 4.71
C ARG A 34 25.82 -21.21 4.81
N ALA A 35 25.24 -20.04 4.56
CA ALA A 35 25.94 -18.77 4.75
C ALA A 35 26.35 -18.57 6.22
N TYR A 36 25.50 -18.96 7.17
CA TYR A 36 25.79 -18.91 8.60
C TYR A 36 26.82 -19.96 9.05
N GLU A 37 26.74 -21.20 8.57
CA GLU A 37 27.73 -22.25 8.88
C GLU A 37 29.13 -21.90 8.35
N VAL A 38 29.22 -21.41 7.11
CA VAL A 38 30.49 -20.98 6.51
C VAL A 38 31.09 -19.77 7.24
N LEU A 39 30.25 -18.85 7.75
CA LEU A 39 30.72 -17.73 8.59
C LEU A 39 31.14 -18.17 9.99
N LYS A 40 30.46 -19.18 10.57
CA LYS A 40 30.79 -19.76 11.87
C LYS A 40 32.14 -20.48 11.85
N GLU A 41 32.53 -21.06 10.72
CA GLU A 41 33.86 -21.67 10.51
C GLU A 41 34.97 -20.63 10.25
N ALA A 42 34.63 -19.44 9.74
CA ALA A 42 35.60 -18.44 9.29
C ALA A 42 35.95 -17.33 10.33
N GLY A 43 35.13 -17.14 11.37
CA GLY A 43 35.37 -16.11 12.39
C GLY A 43 34.18 -15.90 13.34
N THR A 44 34.29 -14.89 14.21
CA THR A 44 33.20 -14.52 15.12
C THR A 44 32.22 -13.57 14.45
N THR A 45 30.95 -13.56 14.88
CA THR A 45 29.88 -12.69 14.35
C THR A 45 30.20 -11.19 14.37
N SER A 46 31.23 -10.77 15.13
CA SER A 46 31.81 -9.42 15.15
C SER A 46 32.50 -9.02 13.85
N ASP A 47 32.94 -9.97 13.03
CA ASP A 47 33.87 -9.73 11.93
C ASP A 47 33.14 -9.43 10.61
N PHE A 48 31.84 -9.71 10.55
CA PHE A 48 31.01 -9.57 9.34
C PHE A 48 29.70 -8.77 9.52
N PRO A 49 29.70 -7.59 10.18
CA PRO A 49 28.49 -6.83 10.48
C PRO A 49 27.76 -6.33 9.21
N ILE A 50 28.53 -5.93 8.18
CA ILE A 50 27.96 -5.45 6.90
C ILE A 50 27.23 -6.60 6.18
N LEU A 51 27.80 -7.80 6.23
CA LEU A 51 27.31 -8.94 5.50
C LEU A 51 26.05 -9.52 6.12
N MET A 52 26.05 -9.69 7.45
CA MET A 52 24.85 -10.01 8.24
C MET A 52 23.73 -9.00 8.00
N GLY A 53 24.06 -7.70 7.99
CA GLY A 53 23.10 -6.64 7.69
C GLY A 53 22.46 -6.78 6.32
N ASN A 54 23.25 -7.03 5.27
CA ASN A 54 22.75 -7.21 3.91
C ASN A 54 21.88 -8.47 3.76
N ALA A 55 22.29 -9.58 4.36
CA ALA A 55 21.53 -10.83 4.35
C ALA A 55 20.18 -10.67 5.07
N ALA A 56 20.18 -10.04 6.25
CA ALA A 56 18.96 -9.74 7.00
C ALA A 56 18.02 -8.79 6.23
N ASN A 57 18.57 -7.76 5.58
CA ASN A 57 17.79 -6.83 4.75
C ASN A 57 17.12 -7.53 3.57
N ARG A 58 17.82 -8.46 2.90
CA ARG A 58 17.24 -9.23 1.78
C ARG A 58 16.07 -10.09 2.23
N VAL A 59 16.23 -10.82 3.33
CA VAL A 59 15.17 -11.67 3.89
C VAL A 59 13.98 -10.85 4.38
N LEU A 60 14.24 -9.70 4.98
CA LEU A 60 13.20 -8.76 5.38
C LEU A 60 12.43 -8.25 4.16
N LEU A 61 13.13 -7.86 3.09
CA LEU A 61 12.52 -7.34 1.87
C LEU A 61 11.68 -8.40 1.15
N ASP A 62 12.19 -9.64 1.06
CA ASP A 62 11.47 -10.76 0.46
C ASP A 62 10.20 -11.07 1.26
N ALA A 63 10.30 -11.10 2.60
CA ALA A 63 9.14 -11.29 3.46
C ALA A 63 8.14 -10.13 3.42
N TYR A 64 8.62 -8.88 3.26
CA TYR A 64 7.76 -7.72 3.06
C TYR A 64 6.95 -7.85 1.77
N ARG A 65 7.58 -8.23 0.66
CA ARG A 65 6.93 -8.42 -0.65
C ARG A 65 5.96 -9.60 -0.69
N SER A 66 6.12 -10.58 0.20
CA SER A 66 5.25 -11.76 0.25
C SER A 66 3.84 -11.46 0.78
N VAL A 67 3.63 -10.33 1.44
CA VAL A 67 2.32 -9.94 2.00
C VAL A 67 1.49 -9.25 0.90
N PRO A 68 0.21 -9.61 0.74
CA PRO A 68 -0.68 -8.91 -0.19
C PRO A 68 -0.80 -7.40 0.10
N ASP A 69 -0.72 -6.61 -0.96
CA ASP A 69 -0.81 -5.15 -0.94
C ASP A 69 -2.23 -4.68 -1.35
N ASP A 70 -3.26 -5.11 -0.61
CA ASP A 70 -4.66 -4.78 -0.93
C ASP A 70 -4.93 -3.28 -0.92
N TRP A 71 -4.23 -2.54 -0.06
CA TRP A 71 -4.30 -1.08 0.02
C TRP A 71 -3.99 -0.37 -1.32
N ARG A 72 -3.18 -0.95 -2.21
CA ARG A 72 -2.84 -0.33 -3.51
C ARG A 72 -4.04 -0.20 -4.45
N LYS A 73 -5.09 -0.99 -4.24
CA LYS A 73 -6.30 -0.96 -5.07
C LYS A 73 -7.16 0.28 -4.85
N ILE A 74 -7.05 0.90 -3.66
CA ILE A 74 -7.91 2.01 -3.22
C ILE A 74 -7.14 3.31 -2.95
N VAL A 75 -5.80 3.25 -2.88
CA VAL A 75 -4.98 4.40 -2.50
C VAL A 75 -4.06 4.83 -3.64
N ARG A 76 -3.99 6.14 -3.88
CA ARG A 76 -2.99 6.75 -4.75
C ARG A 76 -1.64 6.81 -4.05
N PRO A 77 -0.54 6.36 -4.66
CA PRO A 77 0.79 6.53 -4.10
C PRO A 77 1.26 7.99 -4.23
N GLY A 78 1.83 8.52 -3.15
CA GLY A 78 2.51 9.80 -3.11
C GLY A 78 3.75 9.74 -2.22
N ASP A 79 4.57 10.79 -2.34
CA ASP A 79 5.82 10.93 -1.59
C ASP A 79 5.95 12.33 -1.00
N MET A 80 6.62 12.42 0.14
CA MET A 80 6.81 13.65 0.90
C MET A 80 8.28 13.78 1.34
N ARG A 81 8.87 14.97 1.16
CA ARG A 81 10.31 15.18 1.38
C ARG A 81 10.71 15.37 2.84
N ASP A 82 9.80 15.86 3.68
CA ASP A 82 10.08 16.17 5.09
C ASP A 82 8.93 15.72 6.00
N PHE A 83 9.03 15.97 7.31
CA PHE A 83 8.01 15.62 8.31
C PHE A 83 7.15 16.81 8.74
N ARG A 84 7.26 17.96 8.05
CA ARG A 84 6.46 19.14 8.37
C ARG A 84 5.04 18.92 7.87
N GLU A 85 4.09 19.61 8.50
CA GLU A 85 2.73 19.59 8.01
C GLU A 85 2.67 20.21 6.61
N LYS A 86 2.00 19.53 5.68
CA LYS A 86 1.82 19.98 4.31
C LYS A 86 0.33 20.14 4.03
N GLU A 87 0.00 21.21 3.33
CA GLU A 87 -1.32 21.43 2.75
C GLU A 87 -1.40 20.74 1.39
N LEU A 88 -2.37 19.85 1.26
CA LEU A 88 -2.83 19.28 0.00
C LEU A 88 -3.97 20.17 -0.49
N ILE A 89 -3.71 20.90 -1.57
CA ILE A 89 -4.69 21.77 -2.20
C ILE A 89 -5.34 20.99 -3.33
N ARG A 90 -6.66 20.94 -3.35
CA ARG A 90 -7.46 20.51 -4.49
C ARG A 90 -8.15 21.74 -5.07
N VAL A 91 -8.19 21.80 -6.39
CA VAL A 91 -8.93 22.81 -7.14
C VAL A 91 -10.13 22.12 -7.74
N SER A 92 -11.29 22.76 -7.69
CA SER A 92 -12.49 22.22 -8.29
C SER A 92 -12.38 22.16 -9.82
N GLU A 93 -13.24 21.35 -10.42
CA GLU A 93 -13.47 21.32 -11.84
C GLU A 93 -13.99 22.68 -12.33
N ALA A 94 -13.76 22.97 -13.62
CA ALA A 94 -14.28 24.17 -14.25
C ALA A 94 -15.81 24.14 -14.33
N GLU A 95 -16.43 25.32 -14.38
CA GLU A 95 -17.87 25.46 -14.62
C GLU A 95 -18.25 24.93 -16.02
N ASP A 96 -19.50 24.49 -16.16
CA ASP A 96 -20.03 23.99 -17.42
C ASP A 96 -20.00 25.09 -18.51
N LEU A 97 -19.84 24.65 -19.76
CA LEU A 97 -19.84 25.56 -20.91
C LEU A 97 -21.25 26.12 -21.12
N GLU A 98 -21.39 27.44 -21.09
CA GLU A 98 -22.63 28.13 -21.45
C GLU A 98 -22.76 28.31 -22.97
N GLU A 99 -23.99 28.30 -23.48
CA GLU A 99 -24.27 28.64 -24.88
C GLU A 99 -24.06 30.14 -25.08
N VAL A 100 -23.06 30.50 -25.88
CA VAL A 100 -22.75 31.90 -26.21
C VAL A 100 -23.45 32.24 -27.52
N ARG A 101 -24.33 33.25 -27.52
CA ARG A 101 -24.97 33.75 -28.75
C ARG A 101 -23.99 34.58 -29.58
N GLU A 102 -24.29 34.77 -30.86
CA GLU A 102 -23.52 35.68 -31.71
C GLU A 102 -23.47 37.08 -31.06
N TYR A 103 -22.25 37.60 -30.84
CA TYR A 103 -21.93 38.87 -30.16
C TYR A 103 -22.08 38.91 -28.63
N GLU A 104 -22.29 37.77 -27.96
CA GLU A 104 -22.30 37.69 -26.50
C GLU A 104 -20.88 37.49 -25.93
N GLU A 105 -20.61 38.06 -24.76
CA GLU A 105 -19.32 37.93 -24.07
C GLU A 105 -19.23 36.57 -23.38
N VAL A 106 -18.08 35.90 -23.53
CA VAL A 106 -17.80 34.63 -22.85
C VAL A 106 -17.55 34.93 -21.37
N LYS A 107 -18.33 34.31 -20.49
CA LYS A 107 -18.15 34.47 -19.04
C LYS A 107 -16.91 33.74 -18.54
N ASP A 108 -16.22 34.35 -17.59
CA ASP A 108 -15.11 33.73 -16.88
C ASP A 108 -15.62 32.67 -15.88
N SER A 109 -14.97 31.51 -15.86
CA SER A 109 -15.25 30.45 -14.87
C SER A 109 -14.65 30.80 -13.50
N THR A 110 -15.39 30.57 -12.41
CA THR A 110 -14.83 30.64 -11.07
C THR A 110 -14.31 29.27 -10.62
N LEU A 111 -13.16 29.25 -9.94
CA LEU A 111 -12.58 28.02 -9.38
C LEU A 111 -12.61 28.10 -7.86
N SER A 112 -12.97 27.00 -7.21
CA SER A 112 -12.92 26.85 -5.76
C SER A 112 -11.71 26.01 -5.34
N GLU A 113 -11.15 26.31 -4.17
CA GLU A 113 -10.02 25.57 -3.60
C GLU A 113 -10.41 24.92 -2.27
N SER A 114 -10.06 23.65 -2.10
CA SER A 114 -10.15 22.92 -0.84
C SER A 114 -8.74 22.57 -0.34
N ARG A 115 -8.56 22.61 0.99
CA ARG A 115 -7.24 22.44 1.63
C ARG A 115 -7.33 21.39 2.71
N GLU A 116 -6.51 20.35 2.57
CA GLU A 116 -6.37 19.30 3.58
C GLU A 116 -4.96 19.29 4.16
N LYS A 117 -4.83 19.08 5.46
CA LYS A 117 -3.53 19.04 6.13
C LYS A 117 -3.09 17.61 6.37
N THR A 118 -1.83 17.32 6.09
CA THR A 118 -1.28 15.99 6.32
C THR A 118 0.14 16.04 6.87
N LYS A 119 0.49 15.02 7.65
CA LYS A 119 1.78 14.90 8.33
C LYS A 119 2.25 13.46 8.37
N LEU A 120 3.54 13.23 8.13
CA LEU A 120 4.14 11.91 8.26
C LEU A 120 4.28 11.50 9.74
N ALA A 121 3.93 10.23 10.02
CA ALA A 121 4.17 9.57 11.29
C ALA A 121 5.27 8.51 11.16
N VAL A 122 6.09 8.36 12.21
CA VAL A 122 7.18 7.37 12.24
C VAL A 122 6.76 6.16 13.06
N TYR A 123 6.79 4.98 12.44
CA TYR A 123 6.55 3.70 13.09
C TYR A 123 7.85 2.89 13.11
N ALA A 124 8.29 2.48 14.30
CA ALA A 124 9.51 1.70 14.46
C ALA A 124 9.37 0.65 15.57
N ARG A 125 10.06 -0.49 15.39
CA ARG A 125 10.22 -1.50 16.43
C ARG A 125 11.63 -2.07 16.37
N LYS A 126 12.24 -2.26 17.53
CA LYS A 126 13.60 -2.81 17.66
C LYS A 126 13.55 -4.13 18.43
N PHE A 127 14.37 -5.09 18.03
CA PHE A 127 14.61 -6.33 18.76
C PHE A 127 16.06 -6.35 19.24
N LYS A 128 16.26 -6.67 20.52
CA LYS A 128 17.60 -6.77 21.12
C LYS A 128 17.93 -8.24 21.29
N ILE A 129 19.14 -8.61 20.89
CA ILE A 129 19.66 -9.98 21.00
C ILE A 129 20.91 -9.92 21.89
N SER A 130 21.01 -10.83 22.85
CA SER A 130 22.24 -11.05 23.61
C SER A 130 23.08 -12.14 22.96
N TRP A 131 24.39 -12.13 23.19
CA TRP A 131 25.28 -13.18 22.68
C TRP A 131 24.87 -14.59 23.17
N GLN A 132 24.47 -14.70 24.43
CA GLN A 132 23.98 -15.96 25.02
C GLN A 132 22.74 -16.48 24.27
N THR A 133 21.85 -15.58 23.84
CA THR A 133 20.65 -15.94 23.06
C THR A 133 21.03 -16.45 21.67
N VAL A 134 22.10 -15.94 21.05
CA VAL A 134 22.59 -16.45 19.76
C VAL A 134 23.17 -17.85 19.89
N VAL A 135 23.97 -18.07 20.94
CA VAL A 135 24.61 -19.37 21.18
C VAL A 135 23.59 -20.45 21.51
N ASN A 136 22.53 -20.09 22.25
CA ASN A 136 21.50 -21.02 22.69
C ASN A 136 20.29 -21.11 21.71
N ASP A 137 20.38 -20.58 20.48
CA ASP A 137 19.27 -20.58 19.52
C ASP A 137 19.17 -21.91 18.75
N ASP A 138 18.67 -22.96 19.41
CA ASP A 138 18.45 -24.27 18.78
C ASP A 138 17.20 -24.30 17.89
N LEU A 139 16.28 -23.34 18.07
CA LEU A 139 14.99 -23.29 17.36
C LEU A 139 15.02 -22.42 16.11
N GLY A 140 16.15 -21.75 15.83
CA GLY A 140 16.28 -20.80 14.70
C GLY A 140 15.38 -19.56 14.84
N PHE A 141 15.00 -19.20 16.07
CA PHE A 141 14.11 -18.08 16.34
C PHE A 141 14.70 -16.75 15.86
N ILE A 142 16.02 -16.58 15.97
CA ILE A 142 16.71 -15.37 15.55
C ILE A 142 16.70 -15.24 14.02
N ARG A 143 16.83 -16.37 13.31
CA ARG A 143 16.81 -16.43 11.85
C ARG A 143 15.48 -15.98 11.26
N ASP A 144 14.38 -16.29 11.91
CA ASP A 144 13.03 -15.95 11.44
C ASP A 144 12.64 -14.49 11.74
N GLN A 145 13.33 -13.84 12.66
CA GLN A 145 12.94 -12.52 13.16
C GLN A 145 12.93 -11.42 12.07
N PRO A 146 13.91 -11.33 11.14
CA PRO A 146 13.84 -10.39 10.01
C PRO A 146 12.62 -10.60 9.12
N ALA A 147 12.26 -11.85 8.83
CA ALA A 147 11.08 -12.16 8.03
C ALA A 147 9.77 -11.80 8.75
N ARG A 148 9.71 -11.97 10.08
CA ARG A 148 8.57 -11.52 10.91
C ARG A 148 8.44 -10.00 10.87
N PHE A 149 9.55 -9.26 10.91
CA PHE A 149 9.54 -7.81 10.79
C PHE A 149 9.11 -7.33 9.40
N GLY A 150 9.59 -7.96 8.32
CA GLY A 150 9.16 -7.65 6.96
C GLY A 150 7.63 -7.78 6.80
N ARG A 151 7.07 -8.91 7.24
CA ARG A 151 5.61 -9.13 7.24
C ARG A 151 4.86 -8.14 8.14
N ALA A 152 5.42 -7.78 9.30
CA ALA A 152 4.80 -6.80 10.19
C ALA A 152 4.77 -5.39 9.57
N ALA A 153 5.83 -4.99 8.87
CA ALA A 153 5.90 -3.71 8.18
C ALA A 153 4.87 -3.62 7.03
N ALA A 154 4.72 -4.68 6.23
CA ALA A 154 3.71 -4.71 5.17
C ALA A 154 2.27 -4.68 5.75
N ARG A 155 2.00 -5.46 6.81
CA ARG A 155 0.70 -5.44 7.50
C ARG A 155 0.36 -4.09 8.12
N LEU A 156 1.37 -3.33 8.58
CA LEU A 156 1.14 -1.99 9.14
C LEU A 156 0.51 -1.07 8.09
N ILE A 157 0.97 -1.11 6.84
CA ILE A 157 0.46 -0.22 5.78
C ILE A 157 -1.02 -0.52 5.52
N ASN A 158 -1.37 -1.80 5.33
CA ASN A 158 -2.77 -2.21 5.20
C ASN A 158 -3.61 -1.74 6.40
N ARG A 159 -3.12 -1.97 7.62
CA ARG A 159 -3.81 -1.54 8.84
C ARG A 159 -4.05 -0.04 8.90
N LEU A 160 -3.05 0.78 8.53
CA LEU A 160 -3.20 2.23 8.55
C LEU A 160 -4.27 2.72 7.57
N VAL A 161 -4.38 2.09 6.40
CA VAL A 161 -5.40 2.46 5.42
C VAL A 161 -6.79 2.00 5.88
N PHE A 162 -6.97 0.71 6.16
CA PHE A 162 -8.30 0.16 6.46
C PHE A 162 -8.80 0.56 7.85
N GLN A 163 -7.99 0.44 8.90
CA GLN A 163 -8.40 0.84 10.26
C GLN A 163 -8.21 2.33 10.49
N GLY A 164 -7.07 2.88 10.07
CA GLY A 164 -6.70 4.26 10.40
C GLY A 164 -7.42 5.34 9.59
N ILE A 165 -7.98 5.00 8.42
CA ILE A 165 -8.71 5.95 7.57
C ILE A 165 -10.17 5.55 7.46
N LEU A 166 -10.48 4.35 6.95
CA LEU A 166 -11.88 3.97 6.70
C LEU A 166 -12.66 3.79 8.01
N GLN A 167 -12.15 2.97 8.93
CA GLN A 167 -12.86 2.67 10.17
C GLN A 167 -12.76 3.80 11.21
N ALA A 168 -11.59 4.43 11.34
CA ALA A 168 -11.40 5.51 12.31
C ALA A 168 -12.18 6.80 11.96
N ASN A 169 -12.59 6.95 10.70
CA ASN A 169 -13.38 8.07 10.20
C ASN A 169 -12.84 9.45 10.64
N PRO A 170 -11.59 9.81 10.26
CA PRO A 170 -10.94 11.01 10.75
C PRO A 170 -11.68 12.29 10.35
N THR A 171 -11.61 13.31 11.20
CA THR A 171 -12.13 14.65 10.92
C THR A 171 -11.27 15.35 9.86
N MET A 172 -11.93 15.93 8.86
CA MET A 172 -11.29 16.68 7.77
C MET A 172 -11.23 18.18 8.09
N ALA A 173 -10.68 18.99 7.18
CA ALA A 173 -10.45 20.42 7.41
C ALA A 173 -11.71 21.25 7.70
N ASP A 174 -12.88 20.78 7.25
CA ASP A 174 -14.20 21.37 7.51
C ASP A 174 -14.76 21.06 8.91
N GLY A 175 -14.06 20.27 9.72
CA GLY A 175 -14.49 19.87 11.05
C GLY A 175 -15.50 18.70 11.06
N LEU A 176 -15.83 18.11 9.91
CA LEU A 176 -16.69 16.94 9.81
C LEU A 176 -15.86 15.66 9.60
N PRO A 177 -16.35 14.50 10.10
CA PRO A 177 -15.73 13.20 9.78
C PRO A 177 -15.74 12.91 8.27
N LEU A 178 -14.79 12.09 7.82
CA LEU A 178 -14.66 11.64 6.44
C LEU A 178 -16.01 11.13 5.88
N PHE A 179 -16.68 10.24 6.60
CA PHE A 179 -18.04 9.75 6.36
C PHE A 179 -19.03 10.45 7.29
N HIS A 180 -19.94 11.23 6.70
CA HIS A 180 -20.93 11.98 7.45
C HIS A 180 -22.20 12.17 6.61
N ALA A 181 -23.38 12.18 7.26
CA ALA A 181 -24.66 12.27 6.57
C ALA A 181 -24.79 13.53 5.69
N SER A 182 -24.23 14.67 6.12
CA SER A 182 -24.28 15.93 5.36
C SER A 182 -23.48 15.89 4.05
N ARG A 183 -22.56 14.93 3.90
CA ARG A 183 -21.76 14.73 2.68
C ARG A 183 -22.42 13.76 1.71
N GLY A 184 -23.57 13.18 2.07
CA GLY A 184 -24.26 12.18 1.26
C GLY A 184 -23.44 10.90 1.04
N ASN A 185 -22.43 10.63 1.88
CA ASN A 185 -21.49 9.53 1.74
C ASN A 185 -21.55 8.50 2.88
N LEU A 186 -22.62 8.53 3.68
CA LEU A 186 -22.85 7.61 4.79
C LEU A 186 -24.12 6.78 4.53
N GLY A 187 -23.97 5.46 4.47
CA GLY A 187 -25.09 4.51 4.42
C GLY A 187 -25.38 3.91 5.80
N SER A 188 -26.64 3.57 6.07
CA SER A 188 -27.08 2.89 7.30
C SER A 188 -27.47 1.42 7.09
N GLU A 189 -27.62 1.01 5.84
CA GLU A 189 -28.17 -0.30 5.50
C GLU A 189 -27.10 -1.39 5.44
N PRO A 190 -27.41 -2.62 5.89
CA PRO A 190 -26.54 -3.76 5.70
C PRO A 190 -26.38 -4.09 4.21
N LEU A 191 -25.27 -4.74 3.88
CA LEU A 191 -24.95 -5.10 2.50
C LEU A 191 -26.06 -5.97 1.88
N SER A 192 -26.75 -5.41 0.89
CA SER A 192 -27.83 -6.03 0.13
C SER A 192 -27.81 -5.51 -1.31
N GLU A 193 -28.57 -6.13 -2.20
CA GLU A 193 -28.72 -5.67 -3.59
C GLU A 193 -29.18 -4.21 -3.66
N THR A 194 -30.26 -3.88 -2.94
CA THR A 194 -30.80 -2.52 -2.89
C THR A 194 -29.81 -1.52 -2.27
N ALA A 195 -29.13 -1.90 -1.19
CA ALA A 195 -28.14 -1.03 -0.55
C ALA A 195 -26.95 -0.74 -1.47
N LEU A 196 -26.48 -1.73 -2.22
CA LEU A 196 -25.39 -1.56 -3.17
C LEU A 196 -25.81 -0.69 -4.36
N GLN A 197 -27.01 -0.90 -4.91
CA GLN A 197 -27.57 -0.03 -5.97
C GLN A 197 -27.63 1.44 -5.51
N ASN A 198 -28.17 1.69 -4.31
CA ASN A 198 -28.25 3.03 -3.74
C ASN A 198 -26.86 3.66 -3.55
N ALA A 199 -25.88 2.90 -3.05
CA ALA A 199 -24.52 3.41 -2.88
C ALA A 199 -23.83 3.72 -4.21
N ILE A 200 -24.04 2.90 -5.25
CA ILE A 200 -23.52 3.18 -6.60
C ILE A 200 -24.17 4.45 -7.17
N THR A 201 -25.49 4.60 -7.00
CA THR A 201 -26.20 5.82 -7.44
C THR A 201 -25.71 7.04 -6.67
N ALA A 202 -25.50 6.93 -5.35
CA ALA A 202 -24.94 8.01 -4.53
C ALA A 202 -23.54 8.39 -5.02
N LEU A 203 -22.66 7.40 -5.23
CA LEU A 203 -21.30 7.62 -5.75
C LEU A 203 -21.32 8.34 -7.12
N ARG A 204 -22.18 7.90 -8.04
CA ARG A 204 -22.32 8.52 -9.38
C ARG A 204 -22.94 9.90 -9.36
N ARG A 205 -23.68 10.26 -8.30
CA ARG A 205 -24.28 11.58 -8.10
C ARG A 205 -23.42 12.49 -7.23
N MET A 206 -22.24 12.04 -6.79
CA MET A 206 -21.32 12.92 -6.07
C MET A 206 -20.89 14.06 -6.99
N LYS A 207 -21.00 15.26 -6.44
CA LYS A 207 -20.63 16.51 -7.08
C LYS A 207 -19.31 16.99 -6.50
N ASP A 208 -18.61 17.79 -7.28
CA ASP A 208 -17.41 18.45 -6.80
C ASP A 208 -17.76 19.61 -5.85
N ASP A 209 -16.74 20.21 -5.22
CA ASP A 209 -16.88 21.33 -4.28
C ASP A 209 -17.57 22.55 -4.93
N SER A 210 -17.47 22.72 -6.25
CA SER A 210 -18.18 23.74 -7.04
C SER A 210 -19.63 23.37 -7.39
N GLY A 211 -20.07 22.13 -7.11
CA GLY A 211 -21.39 21.62 -7.45
C GLY A 211 -21.49 21.03 -8.87
N ALA A 212 -20.39 21.02 -9.62
CA ALA A 212 -20.27 20.39 -10.94
C ALA A 212 -20.40 18.86 -10.87
N GLU A 213 -20.90 18.25 -11.93
CA GLU A 213 -21.03 16.79 -12.02
C GLU A 213 -19.69 16.13 -12.32
N ILE A 214 -19.31 15.12 -11.52
CA ILE A 214 -18.05 14.39 -11.74
C ILE A 214 -18.31 13.19 -12.66
N GLN A 215 -18.12 13.35 -13.96
CA GLN A 215 -18.27 12.25 -14.95
C GLN A 215 -16.96 11.50 -15.23
N VAL A 216 -16.26 11.03 -14.19
CA VAL A 216 -14.90 10.44 -14.35
C VAL A 216 -14.84 8.92 -14.09
N PHE A 217 -15.97 8.27 -13.78
CA PHE A 217 -16.02 6.84 -13.43
C PHE A 217 -15.78 5.92 -14.64
N THR A 218 -14.51 5.74 -15.01
CA THR A 218 -14.08 4.87 -16.12
C THR A 218 -13.91 3.43 -15.64
N LYS A 219 -13.53 3.24 -14.37
CA LYS A 219 -13.31 1.93 -13.75
C LYS A 219 -14.40 1.56 -12.75
N PRO A 220 -14.66 0.25 -12.56
CA PRO A 220 -15.59 -0.20 -11.53
C PRO A 220 -15.07 0.19 -10.14
N PRO A 221 -15.92 0.77 -9.27
CA PRO A 221 -15.56 1.08 -7.89
C PRO A 221 -15.14 -0.17 -7.11
N LYS A 222 -14.35 0.02 -6.06
CA LYS A 222 -13.89 -1.04 -5.16
C LYS A 222 -14.86 -1.18 -3.99
N LEU A 223 -15.45 -2.36 -3.84
CA LEU A 223 -16.28 -2.73 -2.69
C LEU A 223 -15.37 -3.37 -1.63
N VAL A 224 -15.04 -2.62 -0.59
CA VAL A 224 -14.21 -3.07 0.53
C VAL A 224 -15.11 -3.68 1.60
N VAL A 225 -14.85 -4.94 1.96
CA VAL A 225 -15.65 -5.70 2.92
C VAL A 225 -14.81 -6.48 3.92
N PRO A 226 -15.34 -6.73 5.13
CA PRO A 226 -14.75 -7.64 6.10
C PRO A 226 -14.95 -9.11 5.65
N PRO A 227 -14.18 -10.07 6.21
CA PRO A 227 -14.27 -11.48 5.84
C PRO A 227 -15.67 -12.08 6.02
N GLU A 228 -16.45 -11.60 6.98
CA GLU A 228 -17.82 -12.06 7.28
C GLU A 228 -18.78 -11.78 6.12
N LEU A 229 -18.58 -10.68 5.38
CA LEU A 229 -19.42 -10.27 4.26
C LEU A 229 -18.87 -10.71 2.90
N GLU A 230 -17.72 -11.37 2.85
CA GLU A 230 -17.05 -11.78 1.60
C GLU A 230 -17.99 -12.57 0.68
N TRP A 231 -18.66 -13.59 1.21
CA TRP A 231 -19.52 -14.45 0.40
C TRP A 231 -20.76 -13.74 -0.08
N THR A 232 -21.32 -12.84 0.74
CA THR A 232 -22.43 -11.97 0.35
C THR A 232 -22.02 -11.03 -0.78
N ALA A 233 -20.88 -10.35 -0.64
CA ALA A 233 -20.36 -9.44 -1.66
C ALA A 233 -20.04 -10.15 -2.98
N ARG A 234 -19.37 -11.32 -2.91
CA ARG A 234 -19.06 -12.13 -4.09
C ARG A 234 -20.31 -12.65 -4.78
N LYS A 235 -21.35 -13.02 -4.03
CA LYS A 235 -22.63 -13.43 -4.60
C LYS A 235 -23.32 -12.27 -5.33
N LEU A 236 -23.38 -11.10 -4.71
CA LEU A 236 -24.03 -9.91 -5.29
C LEU A 236 -23.34 -9.46 -6.60
N VAL A 237 -22.02 -9.43 -6.62
CA VAL A 237 -21.26 -8.87 -7.77
C VAL A 237 -20.83 -9.93 -8.78
N GLY A 238 -20.71 -11.18 -8.36
CA GLY A 238 -20.17 -12.28 -9.17
C GLY A 238 -21.22 -13.25 -9.74
N SER A 239 -22.42 -13.33 -9.15
CA SER A 239 -23.44 -14.26 -9.63
C SER A 239 -23.92 -13.89 -11.04
N THR A 240 -24.13 -14.88 -11.89
CA THR A 240 -24.73 -14.68 -13.22
C THR A 240 -26.24 -14.50 -13.15
N LEU A 241 -26.86 -15.14 -12.15
CA LEU A 241 -28.30 -15.23 -11.98
C LEU A 241 -28.68 -14.96 -10.53
N VAL A 242 -29.80 -14.27 -10.31
CA VAL A 242 -30.39 -14.10 -8.99
C VAL A 242 -31.63 -15.01 -8.91
N PRO A 243 -31.69 -15.97 -7.97
CA PRO A 243 -32.87 -16.82 -7.85
C PRO A 243 -34.04 -15.99 -7.33
N GLN A 244 -35.14 -15.94 -8.09
CA GLN A 244 -36.41 -15.42 -7.58
C GLN A 244 -37.14 -16.48 -6.76
N THR A 245 -37.96 -16.02 -5.82
CA THR A 245 -38.93 -16.83 -5.11
C THR A 245 -39.86 -17.51 -6.12
N SER A 246 -39.99 -18.84 -6.02
CA SER A 246 -40.78 -19.63 -6.94
C SER A 246 -42.26 -19.20 -6.92
N ILE A 247 -42.80 -18.81 -8.07
CA ILE A 247 -44.26 -18.86 -8.30
C ILE A 247 -44.54 -20.22 -8.93
N GLY A 248 -45.24 -21.10 -8.21
CA GLY A 248 -45.66 -22.41 -8.73
C GLY A 248 -44.57 -23.49 -8.83
N GLY A 249 -43.49 -23.42 -8.03
CA GLY A 249 -42.49 -24.49 -7.95
C GLY A 249 -41.44 -24.49 -9.08
N GLN A 250 -41.46 -23.52 -9.99
CA GLN A 250 -40.36 -23.25 -10.92
C GLN A 250 -39.45 -22.17 -10.34
N ILE A 251 -38.14 -22.44 -10.30
CA ILE A 251 -37.13 -21.43 -9.99
C ILE A 251 -36.97 -20.58 -11.25
N LEU A 252 -37.57 -19.39 -11.25
CA LEU A 252 -37.28 -18.36 -12.24
C LEU A 252 -35.99 -17.66 -11.81
N ALA A 253 -35.07 -17.51 -12.74
CA ALA A 253 -33.78 -16.88 -12.50
C ALA A 253 -33.69 -15.61 -13.34
N ASP A 254 -33.48 -14.47 -12.70
CA ASP A 254 -33.30 -13.20 -13.40
C ASP A 254 -31.81 -12.92 -13.63
N ILE A 255 -31.51 -12.12 -14.65
CA ILE A 255 -30.14 -11.70 -14.95
C ILE A 255 -29.66 -10.77 -13.83
N ASN A 256 -28.49 -11.06 -13.28
CA ASN A 256 -27.89 -10.18 -12.29
C ASN A 256 -27.41 -8.86 -12.93
N THR A 257 -28.09 -7.76 -12.62
CA THR A 257 -27.74 -6.41 -13.09
C THR A 257 -26.51 -5.83 -12.39
N LEU A 258 -26.15 -6.35 -11.21
CA LEU A 258 -24.98 -5.93 -10.44
C LEU A 258 -23.69 -6.66 -10.82
N ARG A 259 -23.77 -7.57 -11.80
CA ARG A 259 -22.63 -8.38 -12.22
C ARG A 259 -21.50 -7.49 -12.74
N GLY A 260 -20.33 -7.58 -12.10
CA GLY A 260 -19.13 -6.84 -12.50
C GLY A 260 -19.20 -5.32 -12.29
N VAL A 261 -20.22 -4.82 -11.58
CA VAL A 261 -20.37 -3.38 -11.35
C VAL A 261 -19.32 -2.85 -10.35
N ALA A 262 -18.79 -3.68 -9.47
CA ALA A 262 -17.73 -3.34 -8.53
C ALA A 262 -16.64 -4.42 -8.50
N GLU A 263 -15.44 -4.11 -8.01
CA GLU A 263 -14.42 -5.10 -7.66
C GLU A 263 -14.44 -5.34 -6.15
N VAL A 264 -14.61 -6.59 -5.72
CA VAL A 264 -14.63 -6.93 -4.29
C VAL A 264 -13.20 -7.00 -3.73
N VAL A 265 -12.93 -6.24 -2.68
CA VAL A 265 -11.68 -6.23 -1.92
C VAL A 265 -11.96 -6.68 -0.49
N VAL A 266 -11.51 -7.88 -0.15
CA VAL A 266 -11.73 -8.47 1.18
C VAL A 266 -10.53 -8.16 2.06
N THR A 267 -10.76 -7.62 3.25
CA THR A 267 -9.65 -7.26 4.15
C THR A 267 -9.91 -7.72 5.58
N PRO A 268 -8.97 -8.46 6.20
CA PRO A 268 -9.10 -8.91 7.59
C PRO A 268 -8.82 -7.80 8.61
N PHE A 269 -8.55 -6.57 8.14
CA PHE A 269 -8.21 -5.44 9.01
C PHE A 269 -9.45 -4.69 9.48
N LEU A 270 -10.59 -4.81 8.79
CA LEU A 270 -11.86 -4.29 9.29
C LEU A 270 -12.32 -5.15 10.46
N THR A 271 -12.58 -4.53 11.61
CA THR A 271 -12.98 -5.28 12.83
C THR A 271 -14.48 -5.33 13.05
N ASP A 272 -15.25 -4.43 12.41
CA ASP A 272 -16.70 -4.51 12.43
C ASP A 272 -17.18 -5.47 11.33
N PRO A 273 -17.93 -6.53 11.67
CA PRO A 273 -18.39 -7.52 10.70
C PRO A 273 -19.50 -7.01 9.77
N ASN A 274 -20.12 -5.86 10.06
CA ASN A 274 -21.24 -5.32 9.28
C ASN A 274 -20.85 -4.13 8.40
N ASP A 275 -19.73 -3.48 8.69
CA ASP A 275 -19.29 -2.29 7.96
C ASP A 275 -18.78 -2.66 6.56
N TRP A 276 -19.21 -1.90 5.56
CA TRP A 276 -18.76 -2.05 4.17
C TRP A 276 -18.56 -0.67 3.55
N TYR A 277 -17.63 -0.59 2.60
CA TYR A 277 -17.28 0.68 1.96
C TYR A 277 -17.24 0.52 0.45
N LEU A 278 -17.78 1.51 -0.26
CA LEU A 278 -17.64 1.62 -1.71
C LEU A 278 -16.74 2.81 -2.03
N VAL A 279 -15.60 2.56 -2.65
CA VAL A 279 -14.58 3.57 -2.95
C VAL A 279 -14.38 3.66 -4.46
N ALA A 280 -14.23 4.87 -4.99
CA ALA A 280 -13.88 5.07 -6.39
C ALA A 280 -12.46 4.52 -6.69
N ASP A 281 -12.17 4.21 -7.95
CA ASP A 281 -10.82 3.82 -8.33
C ASP A 281 -9.88 5.03 -8.17
N PRO A 282 -8.70 4.86 -7.54
CA PRO A 282 -7.81 5.98 -7.25
C PRO A 282 -7.20 6.63 -8.50
N THR A 283 -7.30 6.00 -9.68
CA THR A 283 -6.89 6.66 -10.93
C THR A 283 -7.89 7.70 -11.41
N ASP A 284 -9.16 7.50 -11.11
CA ASP A 284 -10.24 8.35 -11.60
C ASP A 284 -10.46 9.47 -10.57
N LEU A 285 -10.68 9.09 -9.31
CA LEU A 285 -10.88 10.02 -8.20
C LEU A 285 -10.10 9.52 -6.98
N PRO A 286 -8.89 10.05 -6.72
CA PRO A 286 -8.10 9.62 -5.57
C PRO A 286 -8.75 10.15 -4.28
N CYS A 287 -9.46 9.28 -3.54
CA CYS A 287 -10.02 9.62 -2.24
C CYS A 287 -8.97 9.55 -1.11
N ILE A 288 -8.03 8.62 -1.24
CA ILE A 288 -6.99 8.36 -0.23
C ILE A 288 -5.63 8.44 -0.92
N GLU A 289 -4.68 9.14 -0.29
CA GLU A 289 -3.29 9.21 -0.71
C GLU A 289 -2.38 8.62 0.38
N ARG A 290 -1.47 7.72 -0.02
CA ARG A 290 -0.43 7.21 0.87
C ARG A 290 0.86 7.96 0.59
N LEU A 291 1.35 8.67 1.60
CA LEU A 291 2.66 9.34 1.54
C LEU A 291 3.75 8.48 2.18
N PHE A 292 4.86 8.26 1.48
CA PHE A 292 6.11 7.86 2.13
C PHE A 292 7.07 9.03 2.22
N ALA A 293 7.94 9.00 3.23
CA ALA A 293 9.12 9.84 3.21
C ALA A 293 9.96 9.44 2.00
N ALA A 294 10.11 10.36 1.05
CA ALA A 294 11.07 10.17 -0.03
C ALA A 294 12.43 9.98 0.63
N GLY A 295 13.11 8.86 0.32
CA GLY A 295 14.53 8.74 0.65
C GLY A 295 15.27 9.96 0.09
N PRO A 296 16.42 10.38 0.69
CA PRO A 296 17.18 11.48 0.13
C PRO A 296 17.38 11.20 -1.35
N ALA A 297 16.80 12.05 -2.21
CA ALA A 297 16.94 11.92 -3.65
C ALA A 297 18.42 11.72 -3.91
N VAL A 298 18.76 10.52 -4.37
CA VAL A 298 20.12 10.21 -4.78
C VAL A 298 20.28 10.98 -6.08
N HIS A 299 20.55 12.28 -5.99
CA HIS A 299 21.52 12.85 -6.90
C HIS A 299 22.69 11.87 -6.91
N PRO A 300 23.19 11.45 -8.07
CA PRO A 300 24.39 10.64 -8.14
C PRO A 300 25.51 11.48 -7.51
N ARG A 301 25.66 11.40 -6.19
CA ARG A 301 26.85 11.81 -5.49
C ARG A 301 27.86 10.81 -6.00
N ARG A 302 28.63 11.21 -7.02
CA ARG A 302 29.97 10.69 -7.25
C ARG A 302 30.63 10.67 -5.87
N VAL A 303 30.67 9.50 -5.26
CA VAL A 303 31.53 9.27 -4.11
C VAL A 303 32.92 9.23 -4.71
N ASP A 304 33.49 10.42 -4.89
CA ASP A 304 34.86 10.58 -5.34
C ASP A 304 35.75 10.10 -4.20
N ARG A 305 36.03 8.79 -4.18
CA ARG A 305 37.02 8.20 -3.30
C ARG A 305 38.36 8.69 -3.80
N ARG A 306 38.94 9.65 -3.08
CA ARG A 306 40.29 10.18 -3.28
C ARG A 306 41.26 9.03 -3.56
N PHE A 307 41.72 8.94 -4.81
CA PHE A 307 42.91 8.16 -5.15
C PHE A 307 44.13 9.09 -5.05
N PRO A 308 45.19 8.74 -4.32
CA PRO A 308 46.46 9.45 -4.45
C PRO A 308 47.02 9.20 -5.85
N ARG A 309 47.33 10.26 -6.60
CA ARG A 309 48.03 10.18 -7.89
C ARG A 309 49.20 11.16 -7.90
N VAL A 310 50.36 10.66 -8.27
CA VAL A 310 51.51 11.41 -8.78
C VAL A 310 51.58 11.06 -10.27
N GLY A 311 51.79 12.06 -11.12
CA GLY A 311 52.05 11.91 -12.55
C GLY A 311 52.55 13.24 -13.12
N GLN A 312 53.56 13.17 -13.99
CA GLN A 312 54.26 14.31 -14.62
C GLN A 312 53.31 15.27 -15.35
#